data_AF-A0AAW5RD88-F1
#
_entry.id   AF-A0AAW5RD88-F1
#
_cell.length_a   1.000
_cell.length_b   1.000
_cell.length_c   1.000
_cell.angle_alpha   90.00
_cell.angle_beta   90.00
_cell.angle_gamma   90.00
#
_symmetry.space_group_name_H-M   'P 1'
#
loop_
_entity.id
_entity.type
_entity.pdbx_description
1 polymer ?
#
loop_
_entity_poly.entity_id
_entity_poly.type
_entity_poly.pdbx_seq_one_letter_code
_entity_poly.pdbx_strand_id
1 'polypeptide(L)'
;MQFKQVDNPRGNEKKIAGQKWIFAPAPLGAIERFQDQLSSASVPVAVIIDMAHICLKRNYPDITREFIADELIDIGNMQEILDLVVNVSGLDHKGDKEATDSGE
;
A
#
# COMPACT_ATOMS: atom_id res chain seq x y z
N MET A 1 10.94 -16.69 -2.69
CA MET A 1 11.64 -15.88 -3.71
C MET A 1 12.12 -14.59 -3.06
N GLN A 2 13.29 -14.07 -3.43
CA GLN A 2 13.78 -12.79 -2.92
C GLN A 2 13.89 -11.80 -4.10
N PHE A 3 13.02 -10.80 -4.15
CA PHE A 3 13.08 -9.75 -5.17
C PHE A 3 14.26 -8.83 -4.89
N LYS A 4 14.96 -8.41 -5.94
CA LYS A 4 16.06 -7.45 -5.79
C LYS A 4 15.50 -6.07 -5.47
N GLN A 5 15.90 -5.52 -4.34
CA GLN A 5 15.63 -4.13 -3.98
C GLN A 5 16.59 -3.19 -4.71
N VAL A 6 16.11 -2.00 -5.06
CA VAL A 6 16.97 -0.89 -5.54
C VAL A 6 17.89 -0.38 -4.44
N ASP A 7 19.02 0.24 -4.80
CA ASP A 7 20.05 0.65 -3.86
C ASP A 7 19.57 1.72 -2.85
N ASN A 8 18.70 2.62 -3.28
CA ASN A 8 18.16 3.72 -2.45
C ASN A 8 16.62 3.64 -2.40
N PRO A 9 16.05 2.72 -1.60
CA PRO A 9 14.60 2.57 -1.48
C PRO A 9 14.01 3.76 -0.72
N ARG A 10 12.81 4.16 -1.10
CA ARG A 10 12.06 5.25 -0.46
C ARG A 10 10.75 4.76 0.12
N GLY A 11 10.25 5.48 1.12
CA GLY A 11 8.94 5.24 1.73
C GLY A 11 9.02 4.49 3.05
N ASN A 12 7.91 3.86 3.44
CA ASN A 12 7.75 3.29 4.76
C ASN A 12 8.06 1.79 4.77
N GLU A 13 8.81 1.34 5.78
CA GLU A 13 9.08 -0.07 6.02
C GLU A 13 7.85 -0.74 6.66
N LYS A 14 7.52 -1.94 6.19
CA LYS A 14 6.51 -2.81 6.77
C LYS A 14 6.99 -4.25 6.84
N LYS A 15 6.78 -4.90 7.98
CA LYS A 15 7.07 -6.33 8.15
C LYS A 15 5.81 -7.15 7.85
N ILE A 16 5.91 -8.06 6.89
CA ILE A 16 4.82 -8.94 6.43
C ILE A 16 5.39 -10.36 6.37
N ALA A 17 4.71 -11.34 6.97
CA ALA A 17 5.14 -12.74 7.00
C ALA A 17 6.62 -12.94 7.41
N GLY A 18 7.11 -12.11 8.34
CA GLY A 18 8.51 -12.18 8.80
C GLY A 18 9.51 -11.42 7.92
N GLN A 19 9.13 -10.99 6.72
CA GLN A 19 9.98 -10.27 5.78
C GLN A 19 9.68 -8.76 5.80
N LYS A 20 10.74 -7.94 5.72
CA LYS A 20 10.62 -6.48 5.60
C LYS A 20 10.40 -6.09 4.14
N TRP A 21 9.44 -5.22 3.91
CA TRP A 21 9.09 -4.63 2.63
C TRP A 21 9.09 -3.11 2.77
N ILE A 22 9.51 -2.39 1.73
CA ILE A 22 9.53 -0.93 1.75
C ILE A 22 8.56 -0.44 0.69
N PHE A 23 7.45 0.15 1.13
CA PHE A 23 6.40 0.68 0.27
C PHE A 23 6.75 2.12 -0.09
N ALA A 24 7.06 2.36 -1.36
CA ALA A 24 7.25 3.72 -1.84
C ALA A 24 5.92 4.49 -1.83
N PRO A 25 5.97 5.84 -1.78
CA PRO A 25 4.76 6.64 -1.97
C PRO A 25 4.03 6.32 -3.26
N ALA A 26 2.71 6.24 -3.17
CA ALA A 26 1.86 6.07 -4.34
C ALA A 26 2.10 7.23 -5.31
N PRO A 27 2.27 6.97 -6.62
CA PRO A 27 2.34 8.02 -7.61
C PRO A 27 0.97 8.70 -7.74
N LEU A 28 0.95 10.02 -7.96
CA LEU A 28 -0.30 10.78 -8.11
C LEU A 28 -1.21 10.23 -9.22
N GLY A 29 -0.65 9.75 -10.33
CA GLY A 29 -1.45 9.13 -11.40
C GLY A 29 -2.12 7.80 -11.02
N ALA A 30 -1.62 7.09 -9.98
CA ALA A 30 -2.35 5.96 -9.41
C ALA A 30 -3.49 6.44 -8.50
N ILE A 31 -3.25 7.50 -7.73
CA ILE A 31 -4.28 8.12 -6.90
C ILE A 31 -5.42 8.65 -7.75
N GLU A 32 -5.13 9.42 -8.80
CA GLU A 32 -6.14 9.92 -9.75
C GLU A 32 -7.01 8.78 -10.32
N ARG A 33 -6.40 7.62 -10.63
CA ARG A 33 -7.08 6.46 -11.20
C ARG A 33 -7.99 5.74 -10.21
N PHE A 34 -7.63 5.71 -8.93
CA PHE A 34 -8.29 4.90 -7.92
C PHE A 34 -8.98 5.72 -6.82
N GLN A 35 -8.96 7.06 -6.89
CA GLN A 35 -9.44 7.96 -5.83
C GLN A 35 -10.88 7.65 -5.39
N ASP A 36 -11.77 7.37 -6.35
CA ASP A 36 -13.18 7.08 -6.06
C ASP A 36 -13.31 5.76 -5.28
N GLN A 37 -12.58 4.73 -5.70
CA GLN A 37 -12.57 3.42 -5.05
C GLN A 37 -11.88 3.47 -3.68
N LEU A 38 -10.80 4.26 -3.53
CA LEU A 38 -10.09 4.44 -2.27
C LEU A 38 -10.89 5.25 -1.25
N SER A 39 -11.83 6.09 -1.72
CA SER A 39 -12.76 6.85 -0.88
C SER A 39 -14.02 6.07 -0.51
N SER A 40 -14.21 4.87 -1.06
CA SER A 40 -15.32 3.99 -0.74
C SER A 40 -15.18 3.42 0.68
N ALA A 41 -16.30 3.24 1.37
CA ALA A 41 -16.36 2.52 2.65
C ALA A 41 -15.91 1.06 2.52
N SER A 42 -15.96 0.50 1.31
CA SER A 42 -15.47 -0.85 1.01
C SER A 42 -14.59 -0.77 -0.24
N VAL A 43 -13.28 -0.60 -0.03
CA VAL A 43 -12.30 -0.60 -1.12
C VAL A 43 -12.22 -2.00 -1.74
N PRO A 44 -12.33 -2.13 -3.07
CA PRO A 44 -12.21 -3.43 -3.72
C PRO A 44 -10.83 -4.06 -3.48
N VAL A 45 -10.79 -5.36 -3.18
CA VAL A 45 -9.53 -6.11 -2.94
C VAL A 45 -8.53 -5.95 -4.11
N ALA A 46 -9.03 -5.94 -5.35
CA ALA A 46 -8.20 -5.73 -6.52
C ALA A 46 -7.46 -4.38 -6.50
N VAL A 47 -8.09 -3.32 -5.98
CA VAL A 47 -7.48 -1.99 -5.85
C VAL A 47 -6.38 -2.01 -4.77
N ILE A 48 -6.62 -2.71 -3.65
CA ILE A 48 -5.60 -2.86 -2.58
C ILE A 48 -4.35 -3.56 -3.15
N ILE A 49 -4.54 -4.66 -3.89
CA ILE A 49 -3.46 -5.42 -4.55
C ILE A 49 -2.72 -4.52 -5.56
N ASP A 50 -3.45 -3.81 -6.42
CA ASP A 50 -2.85 -2.95 -7.44
C ASP A 50 -2.04 -1.81 -6.82
N MET A 51 -2.57 -1.17 -5.78
CA MET A 51 -1.88 -0.10 -5.06
C MET A 51 -0.63 -0.60 -4.35
N ALA A 52 -0.71 -1.75 -3.67
CA ALA A 52 0.45 -2.39 -3.06
C ALA A 52 1.52 -2.72 -4.10
N HIS A 53 1.12 -3.29 -5.24
CA HIS A 53 2.01 -3.60 -6.35
C HIS A 53 2.70 -2.35 -6.91
N ILE A 54 1.95 -1.29 -7.16
CA ILE A 54 2.48 0.00 -7.65
C ILE A 54 3.52 0.57 -6.69
N CYS A 55 3.22 0.56 -5.38
CA CYS A 55 4.11 1.08 -4.36
C CYS A 55 5.40 0.23 -4.22
N LEU A 56 5.28 -1.09 -4.24
CA LEU A 56 6.42 -2.00 -4.11
C LEU A 56 7.28 -2.05 -5.37
N LYS A 57 6.68 -2.07 -6.57
CA LYS A 57 7.42 -2.16 -7.85
C LYS A 57 8.42 -1.02 -8.04
N ARG A 58 8.19 0.13 -7.40
CA ARG A 58 9.13 1.27 -7.40
C ARG A 58 10.44 0.97 -6.68
N ASN A 59 10.43 0.07 -5.69
CA ASN A 59 11.61 -0.36 -4.93
C ASN A 59 12.06 -1.78 -5.32
N TYR A 60 11.17 -2.59 -5.91
CA TYR A 60 11.39 -3.98 -6.31
C TYR A 60 10.91 -4.18 -7.76
N PRO A 61 11.68 -3.80 -8.79
CA PRO A 61 11.20 -3.72 -10.19
C PRO A 61 10.61 -5.02 -10.74
N ASP A 62 11.11 -6.16 -10.27
CA ASP A 62 10.72 -7.50 -10.72
C ASP A 62 9.54 -8.08 -9.93
N ILE A 63 9.02 -7.38 -8.93
CA ILE A 63 7.87 -7.86 -8.16
C ILE A 63 6.62 -7.91 -9.04
N THR A 64 5.89 -9.02 -8.95
CA THR A 64 4.71 -9.27 -9.78
C THR A 64 3.45 -9.02 -8.98
N ARG A 65 2.36 -8.69 -9.68
CA ARG A 65 1.06 -8.49 -9.05
C ARG A 65 0.54 -9.78 -8.41
N GLU A 66 0.82 -10.90 -9.07
CA GLU A 66 0.44 -12.25 -8.65
C GLU A 66 1.10 -12.60 -7.33
N PHE A 67 2.39 -12.31 -7.16
CA PHE A 67 3.06 -12.52 -5.88
C PHE A 67 2.43 -11.67 -4.76
N ILE A 68 2.04 -10.43 -5.05
CA ILE A 68 1.34 -9.60 -4.07
C ILE A 68 0.01 -10.24 -3.64
N ALA A 69 -0.77 -10.71 -4.61
CA ALA A 69 -2.10 -11.26 -4.39
C ALA A 69 -2.09 -12.63 -3.71
N ASP A 70 -1.18 -13.51 -4.11
CA ASP A 70 -1.23 -14.93 -3.76
C ASP A 70 -0.32 -15.28 -2.57
N GLU A 71 0.75 -14.49 -2.33
CA GLU A 71 1.80 -14.84 -1.37
C GLU A 71 2.03 -13.77 -0.29
N LEU A 72 1.80 -12.48 -0.61
CA LEU A 72 2.15 -11.37 0.30
C LEU A 72 0.96 -10.84 1.11
N ILE A 73 -0.18 -10.62 0.45
CA ILE A 73 -1.36 -10.04 1.07
C ILE A 73 -2.37 -11.15 1.35
N ASP A 74 -2.90 -11.14 2.57
CA ASP A 74 -3.98 -12.02 3.00
C ASP A 74 -5.03 -11.24 3.80
N ILE A 75 -6.10 -11.90 4.21
CA ILE A 75 -7.17 -11.28 5.01
C ILE A 75 -6.64 -10.73 6.35
N GLY A 76 -5.58 -11.33 6.90
CA GLY A 76 -4.99 -10.90 8.17
C GLY A 76 -4.20 -9.60 8.09
N ASN A 77 -3.73 -9.20 6.90
CA ASN A 77 -2.92 -8.00 6.72
C ASN A 77 -3.52 -6.97 5.74
N MET A 78 -4.60 -7.29 5.02
CA MET A 78 -5.12 -6.43 3.94
C MET A 78 -5.48 -5.00 4.36
N GLN A 79 -6.08 -4.81 5.54
CA GLN A 79 -6.48 -3.47 6.02
C GLN A 79 -5.26 -2.60 6.28
N GLU A 80 -4.24 -3.19 6.89
CA GLU A 80 -3.00 -2.49 7.21
C GLU A 80 -2.22 -2.09 5.94
N ILE A 81 -2.30 -2.91 4.89
CA ILE A 81 -1.74 -2.58 3.58
C ILE A 81 -2.51 -1.44 2.93
N LEU A 82 -3.86 -1.46 3.00
CA LEU A 82 -4.68 -0.35 2.52
C LEU A 82 -4.30 0.96 3.22
N ASP A 83 -4.21 0.96 4.55
CA ASP A 83 -3.81 2.13 5.33
C ASP A 83 -2.41 2.61 4.94
N LEU A 84 -1.47 1.67 4.70
CA LEU A 84 -0.13 2.02 4.28
C LEU A 84 -0.13 2.72 2.91
N VAL A 85 -0.81 2.17 1.91
CA VAL A 85 -0.80 2.75 0.55
C VAL A 85 -1.58 4.05 0.45
N VAL A 86 -2.62 4.22 1.29
CA VAL A 86 -3.43 5.43 1.35
C VAL A 86 -2.74 6.54 2.16
N ASN A 87 -2.19 6.25 3.34
CA ASN A 87 -1.48 7.26 4.13
C ASN A 87 -0.20 7.75 3.45
N VAL A 88 0.56 6.87 2.77
CA VAL A 88 1.75 7.33 2.03
C VAL A 88 1.35 8.22 0.83
N SER A 89 0.09 8.19 0.41
CA SER A 89 -0.44 9.08 -0.64
C SER A 89 -0.95 10.43 -0.14
N GLY A 90 -1.03 10.64 1.19
CA GLY A 90 -1.59 11.85 1.79
C GLY A 90 -3.12 11.96 1.71
N LEU A 91 -3.80 10.86 1.39
CA LEU A 91 -5.26 10.77 1.45
C LEU A 91 -5.67 10.25 2.83
N ASP A 92 -6.59 10.95 3.50
CA ASP A 92 -7.23 10.42 4.72
C ASP A 92 -8.30 9.40 4.31
N HIS A 93 -8.08 8.12 4.61
CA HIS A 93 -9.11 7.10 4.46
C HIS A 93 -10.21 7.34 5.51
N LYS A 94 -11.39 7.78 5.09
CA LYS A 94 -12.57 7.99 5.97
C LYS A 94 -13.28 6.67 6.37
N GLY A 95 -12.53 5.58 6.49
CA GLY A 95 -12.97 4.33 7.08
C GLY A 95 -12.41 4.22 8.50
N ASP A 96 -13.13 4.78 9.46
CA ASP A 96 -12.91 4.67 10.91
C ASP A 96 -11.66 5.35 11.49
N LYS A 97 -11.70 6.69 11.60
CA LYS A 97 -11.10 7.47 12.71
C LYS A 97 -11.89 8.75 12.97
N GLU A 98 -12.92 8.66 13.81
CA GLU A 98 -13.17 9.76 14.75
C GLU A 98 -12.10 9.70 15.85
N ALA A 99 -11.54 10.88 16.16
CA ALA A 99 -10.66 11.21 17.28
C ALA A 99 -9.19 10.71 17.25
N THR A 100 -8.26 11.62 16.86
CA THR A 100 -7.20 12.09 17.77
C THR A 100 -6.81 13.53 17.43
N ASP A 101 -7.25 14.43 18.32
CA ASP A 101 -6.55 15.58 18.89
C ASP A 101 -5.88 16.65 18.02
N SER A 102 -6.33 17.88 18.27
CA SER A 102 -5.75 19.13 17.81
C SER A 102 -4.37 19.35 18.43
N GLY A 103 -3.41 19.73 17.60
CA GLY A 103 -2.13 20.26 18.05
C GLY A 103 -1.52 21.12 16.97
N GLU A 104 -1.95 22.38 16.91
CA GLU A 104 -1.14 23.62 16.92
C GLU A 104 -2.03 24.86 16.76
#